data_AF-A0A7W1B7L4-F1
#
_entry.id   AF-A0A7W1B7L4-F1
#
_cell.length_a   1.000
_cell.length_b   1.000
_cell.length_c   1.000
_cell.angle_alpha   90.00
_cell.angle_beta   90.00
_cell.angle_gamma   90.00
#
_symmetry.space_group_name_H-M   'P 1'
#
loop_
_entity.id
_entity.type
_entity.pdbx_description
1 polymer ?
#
loop_
_entity_poly.entity_id
_entity_poly.type
_entity_poly.pdbx_seq_one_letter_code
_entity_poly.pdbx_strand_id
1 'polypeptide(L)'
;MKVCPRCYTRFPDGERFCLHDSAVLVEEEDIARLGTSIGNYRLDKILGRGGMGTVYAGEHIYIKRPVAVKILHPQFARYQEAIHRFLREARAATSINHANIVDVTDFGILADGPVYFVMEYL
;
A
#
# COMPACT_ATOMS: atom_id res chain seq x y z
N MET A 1 -16.60 7.11 3.46
CA MET A 1 -16.31 7.27 4.91
C MET A 1 -14.87 6.90 5.13
N LYS A 2 -14.14 7.71 5.91
CA LYS A 2 -12.74 7.45 6.21
C LYS A 2 -12.56 6.89 7.62
N VAL A 3 -11.48 6.17 7.84
CA VAL A 3 -11.16 5.48 9.09
C VAL A 3 -9.75 5.82 9.52
N CYS A 4 -9.53 6.05 10.81
CA CYS A 4 -8.16 6.15 11.33
C CYS A 4 -7.52 4.76 11.39
N PRO A 5 -6.33 4.53 10.82
CA PRO A 5 -5.67 3.23 10.83
C PRO A 5 -5.08 2.84 12.20
N ARG A 6 -5.17 3.70 13.22
CA ARG A 6 -4.62 3.47 14.56
C ARG A 6 -5.70 3.27 15.62
N CYS A 7 -6.61 4.24 15.76
CA CYS A 7 -7.71 4.18 16.72
C CYS A 7 -9.03 3.67 16.15
N TYR A 8 -9.09 3.35 14.84
CA TYR A 8 -10.26 2.81 14.13
C TYR A 8 -11.52 3.68 14.18
N THR A 9 -11.41 4.94 14.64
CA THR A 9 -12.52 5.89 14.62
C THR A 9 -12.88 6.24 13.17
N ARG A 10 -14.18 6.30 12.89
CA ARG A 10 -14.74 6.68 11.58
C ARG A 10 -14.97 8.18 11.51
N PHE A 11 -14.70 8.76 10.35
CA PHE A 11 -14.80 10.19 10.07
C PHE A 11 -15.56 10.44 8.76
N PRO A 12 -16.24 11.59 8.62
CA PRO A 12 -16.76 12.06 7.35
C PRO A 12 -15.65 12.27 6.31
N ASP A 13 -15.98 12.19 5.02
CA ASP A 13 -14.98 12.20 3.93
C ASP A 13 -14.17 13.51 3.80
N GLY A 14 -14.69 14.61 4.35
CA GLY A 14 -14.00 15.90 4.40
C GLY A 14 -12.75 15.89 5.28
N GLU A 15 -12.67 14.99 6.25
CA GLU A 15 -11.54 14.90 7.16
C GLU A 15 -10.34 14.22 6.50
N ARG A 16 -9.15 14.69 6.83
CA ARG A 16 -7.88 14.12 6.33
C ARG A 16 -7.03 13.49 7.43
N PHE A 17 -7.20 13.96 8.66
CA PHE A 17 -6.41 13.54 9.80
C PHE A 17 -7.31 13.13 10.95
N CYS A 18 -6.86 12.16 11.74
CA CYS A 18 -7.56 11.76 12.95
C CYS A 18 -7.45 12.85 14.02
N LEU A 19 -8.56 13.17 14.67
CA LEU A 19 -8.61 14.14 15.78
C LEU A 19 -7.99 13.61 17.10
N HIS A 20 -7.67 12.31 17.19
CA HIS A 20 -7.11 11.70 18.40
C HIS A 20 -5.58 11.54 18.34
N ASP A 21 -5.04 11.17 17.18
CA ASP A 21 -3.64 10.76 17.02
C ASP A 21 -2.94 11.37 15.79
N SER A 22 -3.65 12.26 15.06
CA SER A 22 -3.17 12.94 13.86
C SER A 22 -2.75 12.03 12.70
N ALA A 23 -3.07 10.73 12.74
CA ALA A 23 -2.81 9.83 11.63
C ALA A 23 -3.62 10.23 10.39
N VAL A 24 -3.03 10.01 9.20
CA VAL A 24 -3.75 10.17 7.93
C VAL A 24 -4.89 9.16 7.87
N LEU A 25 -6.10 9.65 7.61
CA LEU A 25 -7.27 8.80 7.48
C LEU A 25 -7.25 8.04 6.14
N VAL A 26 -7.72 6.81 6.17
CA VAL A 26 -7.73 5.88 5.04
C VAL A 26 -9.15 5.46 4.70
N GLU A 27 -9.35 4.76 3.58
CA GLU A 27 -10.67 4.21 3.27
C GLU A 27 -10.91 2.93 4.09
N GLU A 28 -12.17 2.58 4.31
CA GLU A 28 -12.54 1.33 5.01
C GLU A 28 -12.01 0.09 4.27
N GLU A 29 -11.91 0.16 2.94
CA GLU A 29 -11.29 -0.86 2.10
C GLU A 29 -9.80 -1.07 2.41
N ASP A 30 -9.07 -0.01 2.76
CA ASP A 30 -7.66 -0.12 3.14
C ASP A 30 -7.53 -0.87 4.48
N ILE A 31 -8.44 -0.60 5.44
CA ILE A 31 -8.49 -1.31 6.73
C ILE A 31 -8.86 -2.78 6.53
N ALA A 32 -9.81 -3.07 5.65
CA ALA A 32 -10.28 -4.44 5.39
C ALA A 32 -9.18 -5.37 4.84
N ARG A 33 -8.10 -4.81 4.28
CA ARG A 33 -6.93 -5.58 3.82
C ARG A 33 -5.97 -5.98 4.94
N LEU A 34 -6.04 -5.33 6.10
CA LEU A 34 -5.19 -5.69 7.23
C LEU A 34 -5.51 -7.10 7.74
N GLY A 35 -4.46 -7.87 8.01
CA GLY A 35 -4.55 -9.28 8.38
C GLY A 35 -4.78 -10.24 7.21
N THR A 36 -5.02 -9.74 5.99
CA THR A 36 -5.14 -10.56 4.78
C THR A 36 -3.79 -10.82 4.13
N SER A 37 -3.74 -11.84 3.26
CA SER A 37 -2.55 -12.16 2.47
C SER A 37 -2.77 -11.83 1.00
N ILE A 38 -1.74 -11.26 0.37
CA ILE A 38 -1.65 -11.04 -1.07
C ILE A 38 -0.41 -11.75 -1.59
N GLY A 39 -0.58 -12.66 -2.55
CA GLY A 39 0.51 -13.56 -2.94
C GLY A 39 1.12 -14.26 -1.72
N ASN A 40 2.41 -14.06 -1.49
CA ASN A 40 3.16 -14.61 -0.35
C ASN A 40 3.29 -13.64 0.84
N TYR A 41 2.56 -12.52 0.87
CA TYR A 41 2.77 -11.44 1.84
C TYR A 41 1.52 -11.18 2.67
N ARG A 42 1.64 -11.25 4.00
CA ARG A 42 0.58 -10.83 4.92
C ARG A 42 0.69 -9.34 5.17
N LEU A 43 -0.42 -8.61 5.17
CA LEU A 43 -0.46 -7.17 5.41
C LEU A 43 -0.76 -6.89 6.88
N ASP A 44 0.13 -6.19 7.58
CA ASP A 44 0.08 -6.05 9.04
C ASP A 44 -0.41 -4.66 9.49
N LYS A 45 0.04 -3.59 8.82
CA LYS A 45 -0.34 -2.20 9.15
C LYS A 45 -0.23 -1.30 7.92
N ILE A 46 -0.94 -0.17 7.94
CA ILE A 46 -0.78 0.87 6.90
C ILE A 46 0.39 1.78 7.29
N LEU A 47 1.33 1.97 6.37
CA LEU A 47 2.46 2.90 6.52
C LEU A 47 2.13 4.29 5.98
N GLY A 48 1.32 4.35 4.94
CA GLY A 48 0.91 5.61 4.35
C GLY A 48 -0.06 5.43 3.21
N ARG A 49 -0.76 6.51 2.88
CA ARG A 49 -1.69 6.57 1.75
C ARG A 49 -1.36 7.80 0.91
N GLY A 50 -1.05 7.56 -0.36
CA GLY A 50 -0.78 8.60 -1.35
C GLY A 50 -1.94 8.76 -2.33
N GLY A 51 -1.76 9.63 -3.32
CA GLY A 51 -2.79 9.86 -4.36
C GLY A 51 -3.01 8.66 -5.28
N MET A 52 -2.06 7.73 -5.36
CA MET A 52 -2.11 6.59 -6.28
C MET A 52 -2.45 5.27 -5.60
N GLY A 53 -2.10 5.12 -4.33
CA GLY A 53 -2.13 3.83 -3.67
C GLY A 53 -1.85 3.93 -2.18
N THR A 54 -2.05 2.80 -1.52
CA THR A 54 -1.81 2.64 -0.09
C THR A 54 -0.59 1.73 0.10
N VAL A 55 0.30 2.13 1.00
CA VAL A 55 1.50 1.37 1.37
C VAL A 55 1.24 0.69 2.70
N TYR A 56 1.45 -0.62 2.73
CA TYR A 56 1.28 -1.48 3.86
C TYR A 56 2.65 -1.99 4.31
N ALA A 57 2.87 -2.10 5.62
CA ALA A 57 3.88 -3.00 6.13
C ALA A 57 3.31 -4.42 6.08
N GLY A 58 4.15 -5.37 5.74
CA GLY A 58 3.79 -6.77 5.74
C GLY A 58 4.97 -7.68 5.99
N GLU A 59 4.71 -8.96 5.91
CA GLU A 59 5.69 -10.02 6.11
C GLU A 59 5.53 -11.08 5.03
N HIS A 60 6.64 -11.49 4.40
CA HIS A 60 6.62 -12.66 3.54
C HIS A 60 6.37 -13.92 4.40
N ILE A 61 5.26 -14.62 4.18
CA ILE A 61 4.71 -15.61 5.10
C ILE A 61 5.64 -16.81 5.36
N TYR A 62 6.40 -17.24 4.34
CA TYR A 62 7.31 -18.39 4.43
C TYR A 62 8.67 -18.05 5.04
N ILE A 63 9.34 -16.99 4.55
CA ILE A 63 10.71 -16.65 4.97
C ILE A 63 10.77 -15.61 6.10
N LYS A 64 9.63 -15.09 6.56
CA LYS A 64 9.52 -14.15 7.69
C LYS A 64 10.29 -12.85 7.51
N ARG A 65 10.45 -12.41 6.26
CA ARG A 65 11.10 -11.13 5.94
C ARG A 65 10.07 -9.99 5.98
N PRO A 66 10.33 -8.89 6.70
CA PRO A 66 9.50 -7.71 6.65
C PRO A 66 9.60 -7.04 5.26
N VAL A 67 8.47 -6.58 4.76
CA VAL A 67 8.35 -5.90 3.46
C VAL A 67 7.41 -4.71 3.55
N ALA A 68 7.56 -3.76 2.61
CA ALA A 68 6.53 -2.79 2.33
C ALA A 68 5.82 -3.15 1.02
N VAL A 69 4.50 -3.11 1.00
CA VAL A 69 3.70 -3.42 -0.18
C VAL A 69 2.87 -2.20 -0.55
N LYS A 70 3.07 -1.68 -1.76
CA LYS A 70 2.21 -0.63 -2.31
C LYS A 70 1.15 -1.26 -3.20
N ILE A 71 -0.11 -0.91 -2.96
CA ILE A 71 -1.27 -1.39 -3.73
C ILE A 71 -1.94 -0.19 -4.40
N LEU A 72 -2.18 -0.30 -5.71
CA LEU A 72 -2.93 0.70 -6.50
C LEU A 72 -4.37 0.79 -5.99
N HIS A 73 -4.93 2.00 -5.87
CA HIS A 73 -6.35 2.12 -5.47
C HIS A 73 -7.29 1.49 -6.51
N PRO A 74 -8.36 0.79 -6.10
CA PRO A 74 -9.29 0.11 -7.02
C PRO A 74 -9.88 1.01 -8.10
N GLN A 75 -10.20 2.25 -7.75
CA GLN A 75 -10.69 3.26 -8.70
C GLN A 75 -9.74 3.50 -9.88
N PHE A 76 -8.43 3.26 -9.71
CA PHE A 76 -7.43 3.42 -10.75
C PHE A 76 -7.14 2.14 -11.53
N ALA A 77 -7.54 0.97 -11.03
CA ALA A 77 -7.20 -0.32 -11.62
C ALA A 77 -7.77 -0.54 -13.04
N ARG A 78 -8.82 0.17 -13.42
CA ARG A 78 -9.39 0.11 -14.78
C ARG A 78 -8.69 1.03 -15.79
N TYR A 79 -7.88 1.97 -15.33
CA TYR A 79 -7.26 2.98 -16.19
C TYR A 79 -5.82 2.57 -16.51
N GLN A 80 -5.58 2.18 -17.77
CA GLN A 80 -4.27 1.74 -18.26
C GLN A 80 -3.16 2.77 -17.99
N GLU A 81 -3.45 4.06 -18.12
CA GLU A 81 -2.49 5.12 -17.82
C GLU A 81 -2.05 5.11 -16.34
N ALA A 82 -2.99 4.85 -15.41
CA ALA A 82 -2.67 4.76 -14.00
C ALA A 82 -1.81 3.53 -13.71
N ILE A 83 -2.12 2.38 -14.31
CA ILE A 83 -1.27 1.18 -14.20
C ILE A 83 0.14 1.47 -14.75
N HIS A 84 0.24 2.12 -15.92
CA HIS A 84 1.53 2.48 -16.50
C HIS A 84 2.34 3.43 -15.62
N ARG A 85 1.71 4.43 -15.01
CA ARG A 85 2.36 5.31 -14.04
C ARG A 85 2.85 4.55 -12.81
N PHE A 86 2.07 3.57 -12.35
CA PHE A 86 2.41 2.76 -11.17
C PHE A 86 3.64 1.90 -11.45
N LEU A 87 3.64 1.23 -12.59
CA LEU A 87 4.76 0.43 -13.07
C LEU A 87 6.00 1.28 -13.32
N ARG A 88 5.84 2.51 -13.83
CA ARG A 88 6.95 3.43 -14.04
C ARG A 88 7.61 3.82 -12.71
N GLU A 89 6.83 4.05 -11.65
CA GLU A 89 7.35 4.33 -10.31
C GLU A 89 8.20 3.16 -9.80
N ALA A 90 7.65 1.94 -9.87
CA ALA A 90 8.36 0.73 -9.46
C ALA A 90 9.68 0.54 -10.24
N ARG A 91 9.63 0.64 -11.58
CA ARG A 91 10.82 0.50 -12.43
C ARG A 91 11.86 1.58 -12.19
N ALA A 92 11.43 2.82 -11.91
CA ALA A 92 12.34 3.91 -11.61
C ALA A 92 13.12 3.63 -10.32
N ALA A 93 12.44 3.13 -9.28
CA ALA A 93 13.08 2.75 -8.03
C ALA A 93 14.12 1.63 -8.24
N THR A 94 13.77 0.55 -8.96
CA THR A 94 14.72 -0.55 -9.26
C THR A 94 15.87 -0.14 -10.19
N SER A 95 15.70 0.89 -11.02
CA SER A 95 16.73 1.29 -12.00
C SER A 95 17.99 1.89 -11.37
N ILE A 96 17.92 2.29 -10.09
CA ILE A 96 19.04 2.91 -9.37
C ILE A 96 19.42 2.00 -8.20
N ASN A 97 20.53 1.28 -8.35
CA ASN A 97 21.08 0.45 -7.28
C ASN A 97 21.92 1.31 -6.32
N HIS A 98 21.29 1.82 -5.27
CA HIS A 98 21.95 2.63 -4.25
C HIS A 98 21.32 2.39 -2.87
N ALA A 99 22.12 2.30 -1.81
CA ALA A 99 21.67 2.05 -0.43
C ALA A 99 20.69 3.11 0.17
N ASN A 100 20.39 4.18 -0.56
CA ASN A 100 19.47 5.25 -0.14
C ASN A 100 18.22 5.32 -1.04
N ILE A 101 18.05 4.33 -1.91
CA ILE A 101 16.91 4.22 -2.82
C ILE A 101 16.30 2.86 -2.55
N VAL A 102 14.99 2.85 -2.34
CA VAL A 102 14.26 1.63 -2.03
C VAL A 102 14.33 0.66 -3.21
N ASP A 103 14.68 -0.59 -2.92
CA ASP A 103 14.63 -1.66 -3.93
C ASP A 103 13.23 -2.27 -4.03
N VAL A 104 12.79 -2.52 -5.26
CA VAL A 104 11.51 -3.18 -5.55
C VAL A 104 11.80 -4.62 -5.94
N THR A 105 11.33 -5.56 -5.13
CA THR A 105 11.69 -6.97 -5.22
C THR A 105 10.66 -7.82 -5.94
N ASP A 106 9.40 -7.37 -6.01
CA ASP A 106 8.30 -8.17 -6.57
C ASP A 106 7.17 -7.28 -7.11
N PHE A 107 6.36 -7.85 -8.00
CA PHE A 107 5.18 -7.22 -8.59
C PHE A 107 4.10 -8.26 -8.84
N GLY A 108 2.84 -7.89 -8.61
CA GLY A 108 1.72 -8.77 -8.90
C GLY A 108 0.41 -8.06 -9.17
N ILE A 109 -0.59 -8.87 -9.47
CA ILE A 109 -1.97 -8.45 -9.67
C ILE A 109 -2.80 -9.17 -8.61
N LEU A 110 -3.63 -8.42 -7.89
CA LEU A 110 -4.54 -8.99 -6.90
C LEU A 110 -5.71 -9.70 -7.60
N ALA A 111 -6.32 -10.65 -6.91
CA ALA A 111 -7.47 -11.40 -7.43
C ALA A 111 -8.69 -10.50 -7.70
N ASP A 112 -8.81 -9.39 -6.97
CA ASP A 112 -9.85 -8.36 -7.16
C ASP A 112 -9.47 -7.30 -8.21
N GLY A 113 -8.29 -7.41 -8.85
CA GLY A 113 -7.89 -6.61 -10.00
C GLY A 113 -6.75 -5.59 -9.81
N PRO A 114 -6.62 -4.87 -8.67
CA PRO A 114 -5.55 -3.90 -8.50
C PRO A 114 -4.16 -4.51 -8.58
N VAL A 115 -3.20 -3.73 -9.10
CA VAL A 115 -1.80 -4.12 -9.12
C VAL A 115 -1.09 -3.71 -7.84
N TYR A 116 -0.04 -4.45 -7.48
CA TYR A 116 0.80 -4.14 -6.34
C TYR A 116 2.28 -4.38 -6.65
N PHE A 117 3.17 -3.71 -5.93
CA PHE A 117 4.58 -4.06 -5.90
C PHE A 117 5.08 -4.14 -4.46
N VAL A 118 6.12 -4.94 -4.27
CA VAL A 118 6.76 -5.20 -2.99
C VAL A 118 8.14 -4.58 -2.99
N MET A 119 8.47 -3.90 -1.91
CA MET A 119 9.73 -3.20 -1.73
C MET A 119 10.27 -3.43 -0.32
N GLU A 120 11.49 -2.99 -0.11
CA GLU A 120 12.16 -3.07 1.19
C GLU A 120 11.32 -2.37 2.28
N TYR A 121 11.32 -2.96 3.47
CA TYR A 121 10.79 -2.30 4.65
C TYR A 121 11.93 -1.51 5.33
N LEU A 122 11.80 -0.17 5.33
CA LEU A 122 12.78 0.77 5.91
C LEU A 122 12.38 1.23 7.31
#